data_AF-A0A133XMS6-F1
#
_entry.id   AF-A0A133XMS6-F1
#
_cell.length_a   1.000
_cell.length_b   1.000
_cell.length_c   1.000
_cell.angle_alpha   90.00
_cell.angle_beta   90.00
_cell.angle_gamma   90.00
#
_symmetry.space_group_name_H-M   'P 1'
#
loop_
_entity.id
_entity.type
_entity.pdbx_description
1 polymer ?
#
loop_
_entity_poly.entity_id
_entity_poly.type
_entity_poly.pdbx_seq_one_letter_code
_entity_poly.pdbx_strand_id
1 'polypeptide(L)'
;MTNAEQSLLRTLGVENWLPSKPLTYTRPSTEAFAVGRLDAEYFRPRVHELLAILGGDGHSIGDLAPARSERFIPASSGSFEYLEIGGLRMDGTAQAESVLHKEAPSRATSHVHSGDVITSTVRPIRRLSALIAPEQDGFVCSSGFVVLQPKHVAPEVLLTYLRLPVVCELMDLHTSASLYPAISEQDLLSLPMPLIDATTSDAICAAVKSSQASRQRAAELLEAAKRAVEIAIEDSEAAALNYLNEIIQGAGGH
;
A
#
# COMPACT_ATOMS: atom_id res chain seq x y z
N MET A 1 -2.67 -8.63 8.32
CA MET A 1 -3.18 -7.24 8.18
C MET A 1 -4.36 -6.95 9.09
N THR A 2 -5.25 -7.90 9.37
CA THR A 2 -6.42 -7.68 10.24
C THR A 2 -6.09 -7.10 11.63
N ASN A 3 -5.04 -7.58 12.32
CA ASN A 3 -4.69 -7.02 13.64
C ASN A 3 -4.10 -5.60 13.57
N ALA A 4 -3.26 -5.31 12.57
CA ALA A 4 -2.67 -3.98 12.38
C ALA A 4 -3.74 -2.95 12.00
N GLU A 5 -4.63 -3.31 11.07
CA GLU A 5 -5.77 -2.49 10.67
C GLU A 5 -6.71 -2.21 11.85
N GLN A 6 -7.07 -3.23 12.63
CA GLN A 6 -7.92 -3.06 13.81
C GLN A 6 -7.26 -2.15 14.87
N SER A 7 -5.97 -2.33 15.13
CA SER A 7 -5.21 -1.48 16.06
C SER A 7 -5.24 -0.02 15.62
N LEU A 8 -5.04 0.24 14.32
CA LEU A 8 -5.07 1.59 13.77
C LEU A 8 -6.49 2.17 13.82
N LEU A 9 -7.50 1.41 13.41
CA LEU A 9 -8.91 1.84 13.45
C LEU A 9 -9.36 2.19 14.87
N ARG A 10 -8.91 1.44 15.88
CA ARG A 10 -9.21 1.73 17.29
C ARG A 10 -8.57 3.04 17.74
N THR A 11 -7.30 3.24 17.38
CA THR A 11 -6.53 4.45 17.74
C THR A 11 -7.13 5.70 17.10
N LEU A 12 -7.58 5.57 15.84
CA LEU A 12 -8.29 6.62 15.12
C LEU A 12 -9.73 6.82 15.61
N GLY A 13 -10.25 5.98 16.51
CA GLY A 13 -11.64 6.04 16.99
C GLY A 13 -12.70 5.64 15.96
N VAL A 14 -12.31 4.94 14.90
CA VAL A 14 -13.20 4.57 13.77
C VAL A 14 -13.54 3.07 13.68
N GLU A 15 -13.02 2.21 14.57
CA GLU A 15 -13.25 0.75 14.58
C GLU A 15 -14.74 0.37 14.58
N ASN A 16 -15.55 1.04 15.42
CA ASN A 16 -17.00 0.82 15.53
C ASN A 16 -17.78 2.11 15.28
N TRP A 17 -17.23 3.01 14.47
CA TRP A 17 -17.84 4.31 14.24
C TRP A 17 -19.14 4.16 13.43
N LEU A 18 -20.22 4.66 14.03
CA LEU A 18 -21.57 4.69 13.48
C LEU A 18 -21.91 6.15 13.12
N PRO A 19 -21.53 6.61 11.91
CA PRO A 19 -21.79 7.98 11.50
C PRO A 19 -23.27 8.25 11.36
N SER A 20 -23.61 9.53 11.46
CA SER A 20 -24.95 10.02 11.17
C SER A 20 -25.35 9.65 9.74
N LYS A 21 -26.53 9.03 9.60
CA LYS A 21 -27.15 8.70 8.31
C LYS A 21 -28.49 9.43 8.19
N PRO A 22 -28.49 10.78 8.12
CA PRO A 22 -29.73 11.50 7.96
C PRO A 22 -30.33 11.21 6.58
N LEU A 23 -31.66 11.23 6.50
CA LEU A 23 -32.37 11.00 5.23
C LEU A 23 -32.10 12.12 4.21
N THR A 24 -31.83 13.33 4.69
CA THR A 24 -31.49 14.51 3.89
C THR A 24 -30.42 15.33 4.58
N TYR A 25 -29.68 16.12 3.81
CA TYR A 25 -28.73 17.12 4.30
C TYR A 25 -28.66 18.26 3.29
N THR A 26 -28.19 19.41 3.74
CA THR A 26 -28.07 20.62 2.91
C THR A 26 -26.66 21.16 3.02
N ARG A 27 -26.10 21.61 1.91
CA ARG A 27 -24.83 22.35 1.85
C ARG A 27 -25.02 23.68 1.14
N PRO A 28 -24.40 24.76 1.63
CA PRO A 28 -24.37 26.03 0.91
C PRO A 28 -23.71 25.85 -0.47
N SER A 29 -24.25 26.52 -1.48
CA SER A 29 -23.64 26.54 -2.82
C SER A 29 -22.24 27.16 -2.82
N THR A 30 -21.95 28.07 -1.88
CA THR A 30 -20.63 28.67 -1.69
C THR A 30 -19.56 27.63 -1.35
N GLU A 31 -19.86 26.67 -0.47
CA GLU A 31 -18.93 25.57 -0.13
C GLU A 31 -18.71 24.66 -1.32
N ALA A 32 -19.79 24.32 -2.03
CA ALA A 32 -19.74 23.45 -3.19
C ALA A 32 -18.89 24.04 -4.32
N PHE A 33 -19.05 25.33 -4.60
CA PHE A 33 -18.23 26.05 -5.58
C PHE A 33 -16.79 26.25 -5.12
N ALA A 34 -16.53 26.40 -3.82
CA ALA A 34 -15.16 26.56 -3.30
C ALA A 34 -14.31 25.31 -3.53
N VAL A 35 -14.90 24.12 -3.41
CA VAL A 35 -14.22 22.84 -3.68
C VAL A 35 -14.39 22.37 -5.13
N GLY A 36 -15.14 23.11 -5.95
CA GLY A 36 -15.40 22.77 -7.35
C GLY A 36 -16.25 21.50 -7.57
N ARG A 37 -17.05 21.07 -6.58
CA ARG A 37 -17.84 19.83 -6.62
C ARG A 37 -19.31 20.06 -6.32
N LEU A 38 -20.18 19.27 -6.93
CA LEU A 38 -21.65 19.34 -6.76
C LEU A 38 -22.27 17.96 -6.48
N ASP A 39 -21.48 16.90 -6.39
CA ASP A 39 -21.96 15.54 -6.11
C ASP A 39 -22.32 15.36 -4.64
N ALA A 40 -23.44 14.71 -4.38
CA ALA A 40 -23.99 14.56 -3.04
C ALA A 40 -23.05 13.74 -2.14
N GLU A 41 -22.43 12.71 -2.71
CA GLU A 41 -21.55 11.75 -2.04
C GLU A 41 -20.40 12.43 -1.30
N TYR A 42 -19.75 13.42 -1.93
CA TYR A 42 -18.67 14.20 -1.32
C TYR A 42 -19.11 14.95 -0.06
N PHE A 43 -20.34 15.47 -0.06
CA PHE A 43 -20.86 16.31 1.02
C PHE A 43 -21.63 15.56 2.12
N ARG A 44 -21.66 14.22 2.06
CA ARG A 44 -22.35 13.41 3.07
C ARG A 44 -21.83 13.74 4.49
N PRO A 45 -22.70 13.90 5.50
CA PRO A 45 -22.27 14.19 6.87
C PRO A 45 -21.19 13.24 7.41
N ARG A 46 -21.29 11.95 7.08
CA ARG A 46 -20.26 10.93 7.36
C ARG A 46 -18.86 11.36 6.89
N VAL A 47 -18.72 11.90 5.69
CA VAL A 47 -17.41 12.30 5.13
C VAL A 47 -16.83 13.44 5.97
N HIS A 48 -17.65 14.44 6.30
CA HIS A 48 -17.23 15.56 7.12
C HIS A 48 -16.83 15.13 8.54
N GLU A 49 -17.61 14.27 9.18
CA GLU A 49 -17.27 13.67 10.48
C GLU A 49 -15.93 12.92 10.41
N LEU A 50 -15.69 12.13 9.37
CA LEU A 50 -14.43 11.41 9.18
C LEU A 50 -13.25 12.37 8.99
N LEU A 51 -13.39 13.40 8.16
CA LEU A 51 -12.36 14.41 7.96
C LEU A 51 -12.03 15.15 9.26
N ALA A 52 -13.04 15.43 10.09
CA ALA A 52 -12.84 16.05 11.40
C ALA A 52 -12.10 15.12 12.39
N ILE A 53 -12.39 13.81 12.36
CA ILE A 53 -11.68 12.82 13.18
C ILE A 53 -10.21 12.71 12.74
N LEU A 54 -9.97 12.55 11.44
CA LEU A 54 -8.63 12.33 10.89
C LEU A 54 -7.77 13.59 10.90
N GLY A 55 -8.38 14.77 10.74
CA GLY A 55 -7.69 16.06 10.71
C GLY A 55 -7.51 16.71 12.08
N GLY A 56 -7.70 15.97 13.18
CA GLY A 56 -7.72 16.53 14.54
C GLY A 56 -6.43 17.25 14.97
N ASP A 57 -5.28 16.83 14.43
CA ASP A 57 -3.97 17.44 14.68
C ASP A 57 -3.46 18.29 13.50
N GLY A 58 -4.25 18.41 12.42
CA GLY A 58 -3.97 19.25 11.27
C GLY A 58 -2.94 18.73 10.27
N HIS A 59 -2.41 17.51 10.45
CA HIS A 59 -1.45 16.93 9.51
C HIS A 59 -2.13 16.29 8.29
N SER A 60 -1.45 16.34 7.16
CA SER A 60 -1.80 15.65 5.92
C SER A 60 -0.83 14.50 5.61
N ILE A 61 -1.20 13.64 4.66
CA ILE A 61 -0.31 12.61 4.14
C ILE A 61 0.99 13.23 3.63
N GLY A 62 0.92 14.37 2.94
CA GLY A 62 2.09 15.05 2.40
C GLY A 62 3.03 15.62 3.46
N ASP A 63 2.50 16.03 4.62
CA ASP A 63 3.32 16.50 5.73
C ASP A 63 4.14 15.35 6.35
N LEU A 64 3.53 14.17 6.47
CA LEU A 64 4.16 13.01 7.11
C LEU A 64 4.99 12.14 6.16
N ALA A 65 4.59 12.10 4.89
CA ALA A 65 5.15 11.27 3.84
C ALA A 65 5.03 11.98 2.48
N PRO A 66 5.90 12.98 2.20
CA PRO A 66 5.88 13.70 0.93
C PRO A 66 6.08 12.77 -0.27
N ALA A 67 5.58 13.17 -1.44
CA ALA A 67 5.83 12.44 -2.67
C ALA A 67 7.32 12.50 -3.05
N ARG A 68 7.87 11.36 -3.45
CA ARG A 68 9.17 11.28 -4.11
C ARG A 68 9.00 11.58 -5.59
N SER A 69 9.82 12.51 -6.08
CA SER A 69 9.95 12.78 -7.50
C SER A 69 11.36 12.42 -7.97
N GLU A 70 11.52 11.19 -8.46
CA GLU A 70 12.77 10.71 -9.05
C GLU A 70 12.47 10.02 -10.37
N ARG A 71 12.65 10.75 -11.46
CA ARG A 71 12.22 10.31 -12.79
C ARG A 71 13.13 9.22 -13.35
N PHE A 72 12.52 8.14 -13.81
CA PHE A 72 13.19 7.11 -14.61
C PHE A 72 13.33 7.54 -16.06
N ILE A 73 14.51 7.26 -16.64
CA ILE A 73 14.80 7.43 -18.07
C ILE A 73 15.34 6.09 -18.58
N PRO A 74 14.65 5.41 -19.51
CA PRO A 74 15.13 4.14 -20.05
C PRO A 74 16.48 4.28 -20.74
N ALA A 75 17.40 3.35 -20.47
CA ALA A 75 18.68 3.24 -21.16
C ALA A 75 18.53 2.57 -22.54
N SER A 76 19.61 2.55 -23.33
CA SER A 76 19.61 1.89 -24.65
C SER A 76 19.76 0.36 -24.58
N SER A 77 20.22 -0.18 -23.45
CA SER A 77 20.49 -1.61 -23.27
C SER A 77 20.32 -2.02 -21.80
N GLY A 78 20.26 -3.32 -21.55
CA GLY A 78 20.04 -3.89 -20.21
C GLY A 78 18.56 -4.08 -19.86
N SER A 79 18.34 -4.54 -18.63
CA SER A 79 17.02 -4.71 -18.02
C SER A 79 16.90 -3.90 -16.73
N PHE A 80 15.67 -3.62 -16.35
CA PHE A 80 15.30 -3.02 -15.07
C PHE A 80 14.09 -3.74 -14.49
N GLU A 81 13.92 -3.63 -13.18
CA GLU A 81 12.79 -4.23 -12.48
C GLU A 81 11.63 -3.24 -12.41
N TYR A 82 10.47 -3.64 -12.95
CA TYR A 82 9.29 -2.81 -13.10
C TYR A 82 8.17 -3.26 -12.16
N LEU A 83 7.67 -2.32 -11.36
CA LEU A 83 6.52 -2.47 -10.49
C LEU A 83 5.27 -1.90 -11.19
N GLU A 84 4.30 -2.76 -11.48
CA GLU A 84 3.01 -2.37 -12.05
C GLU A 84 1.86 -2.56 -11.05
N ILE A 85 0.72 -1.88 -11.25
CA ILE A 85 -0.49 -2.03 -10.42
C ILE A 85 -0.92 -3.50 -10.28
N GLY A 86 -0.84 -4.28 -11.36
CA GLY A 86 -1.14 -5.72 -11.32
C GLY A 86 -0.17 -6.56 -10.48
N GLY A 87 1.02 -6.03 -10.20
CA GLY A 87 2.04 -6.62 -9.33
C GLY A 87 1.77 -6.42 -7.84
N LEU A 88 0.85 -5.53 -7.45
CA LEU A 88 0.53 -5.33 -6.03
C LEU A 88 -0.26 -6.50 -5.47
N ARG A 89 -0.04 -6.79 -4.20
CA ARG A 89 -0.65 -7.90 -3.48
C ARG A 89 -1.48 -7.40 -2.30
N MET A 90 -2.43 -8.22 -1.87
CA MET A 90 -3.31 -7.89 -0.74
C MET A 90 -2.61 -7.86 0.62
N ASP A 91 -1.35 -8.27 0.66
CA ASP A 91 -0.51 -8.23 1.85
C ASP A 91 0.42 -7.02 1.91
N GLY A 92 0.27 -6.06 0.99
CA GLY A 92 1.08 -4.86 0.97
C GLY A 92 2.49 -5.08 0.42
N THR A 93 2.72 -6.17 -0.32
CA THR A 93 3.93 -6.37 -1.12
C THR A 93 3.67 -6.05 -2.59
N ALA A 94 4.74 -5.85 -3.35
CA ALA A 94 4.68 -5.69 -4.79
C ALA A 94 5.64 -6.67 -5.46
N GLN A 95 5.17 -7.33 -6.51
CA GLN A 95 5.99 -8.16 -7.37
C GLN A 95 6.47 -7.33 -8.57
N ALA A 96 7.77 -7.40 -8.84
CA ALA A 96 8.38 -6.79 -10.01
C ALA A 96 8.45 -7.78 -11.18
N GLU A 97 8.51 -7.23 -12.39
CA GLU A 97 8.85 -7.95 -13.61
C GLU A 97 10.12 -7.37 -14.20
N SER A 98 11.04 -8.24 -14.66
CA SER A 98 12.25 -7.80 -15.33
C SER A 98 11.95 -7.43 -16.77
N VAL A 99 12.18 -6.16 -17.13
CA VAL A 99 11.84 -5.61 -18.43
C VAL A 99 13.08 -5.03 -19.10
N LEU A 100 13.23 -5.24 -20.40
CA LEU A 100 14.32 -4.63 -21.16
C LEU A 100 14.09 -3.11 -21.29
N HIS A 101 15.14 -2.30 -21.11
CA HIS A 101 14.99 -0.84 -21.22
C HIS A 101 14.41 -0.38 -22.57
N LYS A 102 14.77 -1.07 -23.66
CA LYS A 102 14.24 -0.80 -25.01
C LYS A 102 12.73 -1.06 -25.15
N GLU A 103 12.17 -1.87 -24.26
CA GLU A 103 10.76 -2.27 -24.18
C GLU A 103 10.05 -1.62 -22.99
N ALA A 104 10.69 -0.61 -22.35
CA ALA A 104 10.14 0.06 -21.19
C ALA A 104 8.71 0.56 -21.47
N PRO A 105 7.72 0.16 -20.65
CA PRO A 105 6.36 0.66 -20.79
C PRO A 105 6.34 2.19 -20.68
N SER A 106 5.47 2.86 -21.44
CA SER A 106 5.32 4.32 -21.36
C SER A 106 4.91 4.83 -19.97
N ARG A 107 4.38 3.93 -19.13
CA ARG A 107 4.02 4.20 -17.74
C ARG A 107 5.16 3.99 -16.75
N ALA A 108 6.27 3.35 -17.11
CA ALA A 108 7.45 3.24 -16.24
C ALA A 108 8.11 4.62 -16.12
N THR A 109 7.96 5.28 -14.97
CA THR A 109 8.22 6.73 -14.88
C THR A 109 9.04 7.18 -13.69
N SER A 110 9.06 6.43 -12.58
CA SER A 110 9.68 6.88 -11.34
C SER A 110 10.46 5.76 -10.65
N HIS A 111 11.59 6.10 -10.04
CA HIS A 111 12.32 5.20 -9.16
C HIS A 111 11.65 5.12 -7.78
N VAL A 112 11.83 3.96 -7.14
CA VAL A 112 11.44 3.72 -5.75
C VAL A 112 12.66 3.31 -4.92
N HIS A 113 12.61 3.58 -3.63
CA HIS A 113 13.64 3.20 -2.68
C HIS A 113 13.08 2.40 -1.51
N SER A 114 13.97 1.67 -0.85
CA SER A 114 13.63 0.92 0.36
C SER A 114 12.94 1.82 1.39
N GLY A 115 11.82 1.34 1.92
CA GLY A 115 11.01 2.08 2.90
C GLY A 115 10.04 3.09 2.29
N ASP A 116 10.08 3.35 0.99
CA ASP A 116 9.01 4.06 0.31
C ASP A 116 7.71 3.23 0.35
N VAL A 117 6.56 3.92 0.32
CA VAL A 117 5.25 3.29 0.17
C VAL A 117 4.64 3.76 -1.14
N ILE A 118 4.36 2.83 -2.05
CA ILE A 118 3.64 3.12 -3.29
C ILE A 118 2.15 2.89 -3.10
N THR A 119 1.32 3.80 -3.62
CA THR A 119 -0.14 3.65 -3.58
C THR A 119 -0.76 3.94 -4.95
N SER A 120 -1.67 3.06 -5.38
CA SER A 120 -2.35 3.20 -6.66
C SER A 120 -3.29 4.39 -6.62
N THR A 121 -3.13 5.33 -7.55
CA THR A 121 -4.07 6.43 -7.75
C THR A 121 -5.31 5.98 -8.50
N VAL A 122 -5.20 4.89 -9.27
CA VAL A 122 -6.30 4.31 -10.05
C VAL A 122 -7.14 3.39 -9.15
N ARG A 123 -8.46 3.61 -9.14
CA ARG A 123 -9.45 2.81 -8.40
C ARG A 123 -9.01 2.57 -6.95
N PRO A 124 -8.80 3.65 -6.16
CA PRO A 124 -8.23 3.56 -4.81
C PRO A 124 -9.02 2.63 -3.88
N ILE A 125 -10.32 2.44 -4.13
CA ILE A 125 -11.17 1.46 -3.42
C ILE A 125 -10.63 0.02 -3.43
N ARG A 126 -9.74 -0.32 -4.37
CA ARG A 126 -9.06 -1.63 -4.45
C ARG A 126 -7.98 -1.82 -3.38
N ARG A 127 -7.63 -0.79 -2.61
CA ARG A 127 -6.67 -0.84 -1.48
C ARG A 127 -5.28 -1.33 -1.92
N LEU A 128 -4.87 -0.89 -3.10
CA LEU A 128 -3.62 -1.31 -3.72
C LEU A 128 -2.51 -0.34 -3.29
N SER A 129 -1.87 -0.68 -2.17
CA SER A 129 -0.65 -0.02 -1.70
C SER A 129 0.36 -1.06 -1.26
N ALA A 130 1.65 -0.78 -1.43
CA ALA A 130 2.74 -1.67 -1.06
C ALA A 130 3.92 -0.93 -0.44
N LEU A 131 4.61 -1.60 0.48
CA LEU A 131 5.88 -1.16 1.06
C LEU A 131 7.03 -1.72 0.23
N ILE A 132 7.97 -0.85 -0.16
CA ILE A 132 9.14 -1.22 -0.96
C ILE A 132 10.19 -1.87 -0.06
N ALA A 133 10.49 -3.13 -0.35
CA ALA A 133 11.46 -3.93 0.40
C ALA A 133 12.91 -3.50 0.10
N PRO A 134 13.89 -3.82 0.96
CA PRO A 134 15.30 -3.52 0.73
C PRO A 134 15.83 -4.05 -0.61
N GLU A 135 15.38 -5.22 -1.04
CA GLU A 135 15.79 -5.86 -2.30
C GLU A 135 15.23 -5.16 -3.54
N GLN A 136 14.25 -4.26 -3.34
CA GLN A 136 13.56 -3.50 -4.39
C GLN A 136 14.08 -2.07 -4.50
N ASP A 137 15.15 -1.72 -3.77
CA ASP A 137 15.75 -0.39 -3.85
C ASP A 137 16.25 -0.10 -5.27
N GLY A 138 15.87 1.06 -5.80
CA GLY A 138 16.21 1.49 -7.17
C GLY A 138 15.29 0.95 -8.27
N PHE A 139 14.28 0.14 -7.94
CA PHE A 139 13.30 -0.36 -8.93
C PHE A 139 12.49 0.79 -9.54
N VAL A 140 11.76 0.52 -10.62
CA VAL A 140 10.95 1.51 -11.33
C VAL A 140 9.48 1.18 -11.18
N CYS A 141 8.64 2.17 -10.87
CA CYS A 141 7.20 1.98 -10.77
C CYS A 141 6.40 2.67 -11.88
N SER A 142 5.16 2.19 -12.06
CA SER A 142 4.17 2.79 -12.95
C SER A 142 3.76 4.20 -12.53
N SER A 143 3.44 5.07 -13.49
CA SER A 143 2.81 6.38 -13.27
C SER A 143 1.40 6.30 -12.68
N GLY A 144 0.84 5.10 -12.59
CA GLY A 144 -0.39 4.83 -11.84
C GLY A 144 -0.20 4.82 -10.33
N PHE A 145 1.02 5.05 -9.82
CA PHE A 145 1.31 5.19 -8.40
C PHE A 145 1.72 6.61 -8.05
N VAL A 146 1.49 6.97 -6.79
CA VAL A 146 2.30 7.97 -6.09
C VAL A 146 3.30 7.22 -5.21
N VAL A 147 4.57 7.63 -5.27
CA VAL A 147 5.64 7.13 -4.42
C VAL A 147 5.71 8.04 -3.20
N LEU A 148 5.32 7.55 -2.03
CA LEU A 148 5.34 8.32 -0.79
C LEU A 148 6.61 7.96 -0.02
N GLN A 149 7.34 8.98 0.43
CA GLN A 149 8.57 8.83 1.22
C GLN A 149 8.27 9.14 2.68
N PRO A 150 8.08 8.14 3.56
CA PRO A 150 7.78 8.38 4.98
C PRO A 150 8.92 9.16 5.65
N LYS A 151 8.60 10.29 6.29
CA LYS A 151 9.57 11.13 7.04
C LYS A 151 9.24 11.24 8.52
N HIS A 152 7.96 11.37 8.83
CA HIS A 152 7.46 11.59 10.18
C HIS A 152 6.49 10.49 10.63
N VAL A 153 6.45 9.37 9.88
CA VAL A 153 5.65 8.20 10.18
C VAL A 153 6.42 6.94 9.75
N ALA A 154 6.21 5.83 10.47
CA ALA A 154 6.78 4.55 10.08
C ALA A 154 6.16 4.05 8.75
N PRO A 155 6.95 3.47 7.83
CA PRO A 155 6.44 2.96 6.55
C PRO A 155 5.31 1.95 6.70
N GLU A 156 5.37 1.08 7.71
CA GLU A 156 4.33 0.08 8.00
C GLU A 156 3.01 0.72 8.46
N VAL A 157 3.10 1.83 9.19
CA VAL A 157 1.92 2.61 9.62
C VAL A 157 1.30 3.31 8.42
N LEU A 158 2.10 3.95 7.57
CA LEU A 158 1.60 4.59 6.35
C LEU A 158 0.95 3.56 5.41
N LEU A 159 1.60 2.41 5.20
CA LEU A 159 1.03 1.30 4.43
C LEU A 159 -0.32 0.87 4.99
N THR A 160 -0.42 0.69 6.30
CA THR A 160 -1.66 0.27 6.96
C THR A 160 -2.75 1.34 6.81
N TYR A 161 -2.39 2.61 6.98
CA TYR A 161 -3.30 3.75 6.87
C TYR A 161 -3.92 3.87 5.46
N LEU A 162 -3.09 3.84 4.42
CA LEU A 162 -3.53 3.95 3.02
C LEU A 162 -4.44 2.80 2.56
N ARG A 163 -4.42 1.68 3.29
CA ARG A 163 -5.22 0.49 3.02
C ARG A 163 -6.48 0.40 3.88
N LEU A 164 -6.69 1.33 4.81
CA LEU A 164 -7.92 1.35 5.60
C LEU A 164 -9.14 1.59 4.69
N PRO A 165 -10.25 0.85 4.88
CA PRO A 165 -11.47 1.02 4.09
C PRO A 165 -11.91 2.49 4.00
N VAL A 166 -11.92 3.19 5.13
CA VAL A 166 -12.36 4.58 5.24
C VAL A 166 -11.44 5.55 4.50
N VAL A 167 -10.13 5.27 4.47
CA VAL A 167 -9.15 6.10 3.74
C VAL A 167 -9.28 5.85 2.24
N CYS A 168 -9.44 4.60 1.81
CA CYS A 168 -9.68 4.29 0.39
C CYS A 168 -11.01 4.89 -0.11
N GLU A 169 -12.05 4.92 0.72
CA GLU A 169 -13.31 5.63 0.41
C GLU A 169 -13.08 7.14 0.25
N LEU A 170 -12.29 7.77 1.14
CA LEU A 170 -11.92 9.19 1.01
C LEU A 170 -11.13 9.47 -0.26
N MET A 171 -10.19 8.59 -0.61
CA MET A 171 -9.45 8.70 -1.87
C MET A 171 -10.40 8.60 -3.06
N ASP A 172 -11.35 7.65 -3.04
CA ASP A 172 -12.32 7.43 -4.12
C ASP A 172 -13.23 8.64 -4.33
N LEU A 173 -13.65 9.31 -3.25
CA LEU A 173 -14.41 10.54 -3.33
C LEU A 173 -13.68 11.67 -4.07
N HIS A 174 -12.34 11.71 -4.01
CA HIS A 174 -11.53 12.71 -4.71
C HIS A 174 -11.18 12.28 -6.15
N THR A 175 -11.68 11.14 -6.62
CA THR A 175 -11.39 10.70 -7.98
C THR A 175 -12.14 11.52 -9.03
N SER A 176 -11.52 11.61 -10.20
CA SER A 176 -12.16 12.10 -11.42
C SER A 176 -12.51 10.93 -12.35
N ALA A 177 -13.65 11.05 -13.04
CA ALA A 177 -14.21 10.09 -14.02
C ALA A 177 -14.81 8.78 -13.45
N SER A 178 -15.97 8.38 -13.99
CA SER A 178 -16.76 7.25 -13.48
C SER A 178 -16.24 5.87 -13.89
N LEU A 179 -15.63 5.72 -15.08
CA LEU A 179 -15.20 4.40 -15.59
C LEU A 179 -13.79 4.00 -15.14
N TYR A 180 -12.93 4.99 -14.93
CA TYR A 180 -11.55 4.81 -14.51
C TYR A 180 -11.18 5.88 -13.48
N PRO A 181 -11.77 5.78 -12.27
CA PRO A 181 -11.57 6.79 -11.24
C PRO A 181 -10.10 6.86 -10.85
N ALA A 182 -9.54 8.06 -10.90
CA ALA A 182 -8.18 8.34 -10.45
C ALA A 182 -8.13 9.59 -9.57
N ILE A 183 -7.43 9.50 -8.44
CA ILE A 183 -7.12 10.64 -7.58
C ILE A 183 -5.82 11.31 -8.04
N SER A 184 -5.74 12.64 -7.98
CA SER A 184 -4.49 13.34 -8.28
C SER A 184 -3.47 13.17 -7.15
N GLU A 185 -2.18 13.33 -7.45
CA GLU A 185 -1.14 13.34 -6.41
C GLU A 185 -1.39 14.45 -5.38
N GLN A 186 -1.77 15.64 -5.86
CA GLN A 186 -2.06 16.79 -5.00
C GLN A 186 -3.20 16.49 -4.01
N ASP A 187 -4.31 15.94 -4.51
CA ASP A 187 -5.46 15.59 -3.66
C ASP A 187 -5.07 14.51 -2.65
N LEU A 188 -4.34 13.47 -3.07
CA LEU A 188 -3.84 12.42 -2.19
C LEU A 188 -2.99 13.00 -1.06
N LEU A 189 -2.01 13.84 -1.38
CA LEU A 189 -1.11 14.43 -0.40
C LEU A 189 -1.86 15.36 0.57
N SER A 190 -2.96 15.98 0.14
CA SER A 190 -3.78 16.84 1.00
C SER A 190 -4.72 16.10 1.95
N LEU A 191 -4.92 14.79 1.79
CA LEU A 191 -5.79 14.02 2.66
C LEU A 191 -5.26 14.07 4.10
N PRO A 192 -6.14 14.20 5.11
CA PRO A 192 -5.70 14.25 6.50
C PRO A 192 -5.07 12.92 6.91
N MET A 193 -4.08 12.98 7.78
CA MET A 193 -3.47 11.81 8.40
C MET A 193 -2.94 12.21 9.78
N PRO A 194 -3.55 11.71 10.88
CA PRO A 194 -3.09 12.08 12.20
C PRO A 194 -1.80 11.35 12.56
N LEU A 195 -1.01 11.97 13.42
CA LEU A 195 0.14 11.33 14.06
C LEU A 195 -0.33 10.15 14.92
N ILE A 196 0.34 9.02 14.74
CA ILE A 196 0.06 7.79 15.50
C ILE A 196 1.05 7.70 16.66
N ASP A 197 0.54 7.40 17.86
CA ASP A 197 1.38 7.27 19.05
C ASP A 197 2.37 6.09 18.90
N ALA A 198 3.49 6.18 19.62
CA ALA A 198 4.56 5.19 19.52
C ALA A 198 4.09 3.76 19.85
N THR A 199 3.19 3.58 20.81
CA THR A 199 2.69 2.26 21.21
C THR A 199 1.93 1.60 20.06
N THR A 200 1.02 2.35 19.44
CA THR A 200 0.25 1.88 18.29
C THR A 200 1.16 1.66 17.07
N SER A 201 2.08 2.59 16.82
CA SER A 201 3.05 2.49 15.72
C SER A 201 3.88 1.21 15.85
N ASP A 202 4.46 0.94 17.01
CA ASP A 202 5.28 -0.24 17.27
C ASP A 202 4.48 -1.54 17.10
N ALA A 203 3.23 -1.56 17.58
CA ALA A 203 2.34 -2.71 17.42
C ALA A 203 2.03 -2.99 15.93
N ILE A 204 1.77 -1.94 15.14
CA ILE A 204 1.55 -2.05 13.70
C ILE A 204 2.81 -2.54 12.99
N CYS A 205 3.96 -1.93 13.27
CA CYS A 205 5.24 -2.33 12.68
C CYS A 205 5.54 -3.80 12.97
N ALA A 206 5.37 -4.25 14.22
CA ALA A 206 5.57 -5.65 14.60
C ALA A 206 4.60 -6.59 13.86
N ALA A 207 3.32 -6.23 13.77
CA ALA A 207 2.32 -7.04 13.09
C ALA A 207 2.57 -7.14 11.58
N VAL A 208 2.98 -6.05 10.92
CA VAL A 208 3.31 -6.04 9.49
C VAL A 208 4.56 -6.87 9.22
N LYS A 209 5.64 -6.66 9.98
CA LYS A 209 6.90 -7.42 9.84
C LYS A 209 6.71 -8.91 10.09
N SER A 210 5.98 -9.29 11.16
CA SER A 210 5.65 -10.68 11.43
C SER A 210 4.85 -11.30 10.29
N SER A 211 3.87 -10.56 9.76
CA SER A 211 3.06 -11.02 8.62
C SER A 211 3.90 -11.22 7.36
N GLN A 212 4.87 -10.35 7.09
CA GLN A 212 5.81 -10.51 5.97
C GLN A 212 6.74 -11.70 6.17
N ALA A 213 7.34 -11.85 7.36
CA ALA A 213 8.23 -12.96 7.69
C ALA A 213 7.54 -14.33 7.56
N SER A 214 6.30 -14.47 8.05
CA SER A 214 5.54 -15.71 7.88
C SER A 214 5.25 -16.05 6.42
N ARG A 215 5.04 -15.03 5.56
CA ARG A 215 4.81 -15.26 4.12
C ARG A 215 6.08 -15.64 3.40
N GLN A 216 7.19 -14.95 3.69
CA GLN A 216 8.50 -15.30 3.16
C GLN A 216 8.82 -16.75 3.50
N ARG A 217 8.59 -17.14 4.76
CA ARG A 217 8.78 -18.53 5.19
C ARG A 217 7.86 -19.51 4.45
N ALA A 218 6.60 -19.16 4.24
CA ALA A 218 5.66 -20.01 3.50
C ALA A 218 6.08 -20.17 2.03
N ALA A 219 6.60 -19.11 1.40
CA ALA A 219 7.10 -19.15 0.03
C ALA A 219 8.36 -20.05 -0.09
N GLU A 220 9.31 -19.92 0.83
CA GLU A 220 10.49 -20.79 0.90
C GLU A 220 10.13 -22.26 1.07
N LEU A 221 9.19 -22.56 1.98
CA LEU A 221 8.71 -23.93 2.20
C LEU A 221 7.99 -24.47 0.96
N LEU A 222 7.25 -23.63 0.24
CA LEU A 222 6.59 -24.04 -1.00
C LEU A 222 7.60 -24.36 -2.10
N GLU A 223 8.65 -23.54 -2.27
CA GLU A 223 9.71 -23.82 -3.24
C GLU A 223 10.51 -25.07 -2.86
N ALA A 224 10.81 -25.26 -1.58
CA ALA A 224 11.43 -26.48 -1.09
C ALA A 224 10.54 -27.70 -1.35
N ALA A 225 9.22 -27.60 -1.14
CA ALA A 225 8.29 -28.68 -1.46
C ALA A 225 8.28 -29.03 -2.96
N LYS A 226 8.27 -28.02 -3.84
CA LYS A 226 8.38 -28.23 -5.29
C LYS A 226 9.68 -28.95 -5.65
N ARG A 227 10.81 -28.46 -5.11
CA ARG A 227 12.12 -29.06 -5.36
C ARG A 227 12.22 -30.49 -4.84
N ALA A 228 11.61 -30.78 -3.69
CA ALA A 228 11.56 -32.13 -3.15
C ALA A 228 10.78 -33.09 -4.07
N VAL A 229 9.68 -32.63 -4.69
CA VAL A 229 8.95 -33.42 -5.68
C VAL A 229 9.83 -33.74 -6.89
N GLU A 230 10.61 -32.77 -7.39
CA GLU A 230 11.56 -33.00 -8.47
C GLU A 230 12.62 -34.05 -8.09
N ILE A 231 13.21 -33.93 -6.89
CA ILE A 231 14.19 -34.91 -6.38
C ILE A 231 13.58 -36.31 -6.25
N ALA A 232 12.33 -36.41 -5.79
CA ALA A 232 11.66 -37.71 -5.67
C ALA A 232 11.45 -38.39 -7.03
N ILE A 233 11.27 -37.60 -8.09
CA ILE A 233 11.15 -38.09 -9.48
C ILE A 233 12.52 -38.48 -10.05
N GLU A 234 13.56 -37.69 -9.77
CA GLU A 234 14.90 -37.84 -10.35
C GLU A 234 15.78 -38.87 -9.64
N ASP A 235 15.65 -39.02 -8.32
CA ASP A 235 16.50 -39.86 -7.47
C ASP A 235 15.65 -40.84 -6.65
N SER A 236 15.06 -40.37 -5.54
CA SER A 236 14.31 -41.22 -4.61
C SER A 236 13.50 -40.42 -3.59
N GLU A 237 12.45 -41.04 -3.06
CA GLU A 237 11.65 -40.48 -1.97
C GLU A 237 12.48 -40.22 -0.70
N ALA A 238 13.46 -41.08 -0.41
CA ALA A 238 14.37 -40.90 0.72
C ALA A 238 15.25 -39.65 0.57
N ALA A 239 15.79 -39.39 -0.62
CA ALA A 239 16.57 -38.19 -0.90
C ALA A 239 15.72 -36.92 -0.77
N ALA A 240 14.47 -36.94 -1.27
CA ALA A 240 13.53 -35.83 -1.16
C ALA A 240 13.17 -35.49 0.30
N LEU A 241 12.90 -36.51 1.12
CA LEU A 241 12.57 -36.33 2.54
C LEU A 241 13.77 -35.79 3.35
N ASN A 242 14.99 -36.23 3.05
CA ASN A 242 16.20 -35.70 3.69
C ASN A 242 16.37 -34.21 3.38
N TYR A 243 16.22 -33.81 2.11
CA TYR A 243 16.27 -32.41 1.70
C TYR A 243 15.22 -31.54 2.42
N LEU A 244 13.97 -32.01 2.52
CA LEU A 244 12.92 -31.27 3.24
C LEU A 244 13.24 -31.11 4.73
N ASN A 245 13.73 -32.17 5.37
CA ASN A 245 14.10 -32.13 6.79
C ASN A 245 15.22 -31.13 7.06
N GLU A 246 16.21 -31.02 6.17
CA GLU A 246 17.28 -30.02 6.27
C GLU A 246 16.73 -28.59 6.20
N ILE A 247 15.81 -28.30 5.27
CA ILE A 247 15.20 -26.97 5.11
C ILE A 247 14.26 -26.61 6.27
N ILE A 248 13.59 -27.60 6.87
CA ILE A 248 12.73 -27.40 8.04
C ILE A 248 13.58 -27.16 9.30
N GLN A 249 14.65 -27.94 9.51
CA GLN A 249 15.51 -27.84 10.69
C GLN A 249 16.46 -26.64 10.65
N GLY A 250 17.01 -26.27 9.50
CA GLY A 250 17.88 -25.11 9.33
C GLY A 250 17.20 -23.76 9.61
N ALA A 251 15.86 -23.73 9.61
CA ALA A 251 15.07 -22.52 9.84
C ALA A 251 14.53 -22.35 11.26
N GLY A 252 14.75 -23.32 12.16
CA GLY A 252 14.38 -23.23 13.57
C GLY A 252 15.46 -22.61 14.47
N GLY A 253 16.58 -22.19 13.88
CA GLY A 253 17.79 -21.76 14.59
C GLY A 253 18.27 -20.37 14.19
N HIS A 254 17.41 -19.36 14.24
CA HIS A 254 17.79 -17.94 14.28
C HIS A 254 16.81 -17.15 15.15
#